data_AF-A0A257MBQ3-F1
#
_entry.id   AF-A0A257MBQ3-F1
#
_cell.length_a   1.000
_cell.length_b   1.000
_cell.length_c   1.000
_cell.angle_alpha   90.00
_cell.angle_beta   90.00
_cell.angle_gamma   90.00
#
_symmetry.space_group_name_H-M   'P 1'
#
loop_
_entity.id
_entity.type
_entity.pdbx_description
1 polymer ?
#
loop_
_entity_poly.entity_id
_entity_poly.type
_entity_poly.pdbx_seq_one_letter_code
_entity_poly.pdbx_strand_id
1 'polypeptide(L)' 'MRIAYLSLEFPPRVYGGLGVYVDEISRGMAALGQSVSVFTPGDGQLPRQEQMDGVDV' A
#
# COMPACT_ATOMS: atom_id res chain seq x y z
N MET A 1 -13.96 -6.69 4.81
CA MET A 1 -13.31 -7.78 4.03
C MET A 1 -11.80 -7.69 4.21
N ARG A 2 -11.05 -8.75 3.88
CA ARG A 2 -9.57 -8.73 3.90
C ARG A 2 -9.08 -8.69 2.46
N ILE A 3 -8.27 -7.68 2.13
CA ILE A 3 -7.85 -7.37 0.77
C ILE A 3 -6.31 -7.39 0.74
N ALA A 4 -5.75 -8.23 -0.13
CA ALA A 4 -4.34 -8.19 -0.47
C ALA A 4 -4.17 -7.42 -1.79
N TYR A 5 -3.47 -6.30 -1.75
CA TYR A 5 -3.24 -5.42 -2.90
C TYR A 5 -1.78 -5.57 -3.35
N LEU A 6 -1.54 -6.27 -4.45
CA LEU A 6 -0.20 -6.44 -5.01
C LEU A 6 0.10 -5.32 -6.00
N SER A 7 1.20 -4.60 -5.78
CA SER A 7 1.63 -3.49 -6.66
C SER A 7 3.14 -3.46 -6.83
N LEU A 8 3.59 -3.00 -8.01
CA LEU A 8 5.01 -2.73 -8.26
C LEU A 8 5.45 -1.36 -7.73
N GLU A 9 4.50 -0.48 -7.41
CA GLU A 9 4.74 0.87 -6.92
C GLU A 9 3.88 1.15 -5.70
N PHE A 10 4.49 1.72 -4.68
CA PHE A 10 3.85 2.23 -3.49
C PHE A 10 4.79 3.22 -2.80
N PRO A 11 4.31 4.31 -2.17
CA PRO A 11 5.16 5.21 -1.42
C PRO A 11 6.10 4.45 -0.45
N PRO A 12 7.39 4.81 -0.38
CA PRO A 12 8.04 5.96 -1.02
C PRO A 12 8.50 5.73 -2.48
N ARG A 13 8.35 4.53 -3.04
CA ARG A 13 8.84 4.17 -4.38
C ARG A 13 7.73 4.23 -5.42
N VAL A 14 7.59 5.40 -6.03
CA VAL A 14 6.60 5.68 -7.08
C VAL A 14 7.33 6.18 -8.34
N TYR A 15 7.09 5.53 -9.48
CA TYR A 15 7.68 5.91 -10.77
C TYR A 15 6.68 6.64 -11.66
N GLY A 16 5.39 6.41 -11.46
CA GLY A 16 4.32 7.06 -12.20
C GLY A 16 2.99 7.05 -11.46
N GLY A 17 1.88 6.98 -12.20
CA GLY A 17 0.54 7.05 -11.62
C GLY A 17 0.15 5.81 -10.80
N LEU A 18 0.79 4.66 -11.01
CA LEU A 18 0.41 3.40 -10.36
C LEU A 18 0.49 3.52 -8.83
N GLY A 19 1.63 3.98 -8.30
CA GLY A 19 1.81 4.11 -6.85
C GLY A 19 0.84 5.12 -6.21
N VAL A 20 0.50 6.19 -6.94
CA VAL A 20 -0.48 7.19 -6.49
C VAL A 20 -1.87 6.58 -6.33
N TYR A 21 -2.33 5.81 -7.33
CA TYR A 21 -3.64 5.17 -7.22
C TYR A 21 -3.68 4.08 -6.16
N VAL A 22 -2.61 3.30 -6.00
CA VAL A 22 -2.56 2.25 -4.96
C VAL A 22 -2.64 2.88 -3.57
N ASP A 23 -1.92 3.98 -3.33
CA ASP A 23 -1.99 4.74 -2.07
C ASP A 23 -3.41 5.29 -1.81
N GLU A 24 -3.98 6.02 -2.77
CA GLU A 24 -5.33 6.59 -2.61
C GLU A 24 -6.42 5.53 -2.43
N ILE A 25 -6.40 4.47 -3.24
CA ILE A 25 -7.42 3.42 -3.19
C ILE A 25 -7.27 2.60 -1.90
N SER A 26 -6.05 2.23 -1.50
CA SER A 26 -5.84 1.42 -0.29
C SER A 26 -6.31 2.17 0.96
N ARG A 27 -5.98 3.46 1.09
CA ARG A 27 -6.45 4.31 2.19
C ARG A 27 -7.97 4.53 2.15
N GLY A 28 -8.55 4.76 0.97
CA GLY A 28 -10.00 4.86 0.82
C GLY A 28 -10.73 3.59 1.26
N MET A 29 -10.18 2.41 0.92
CA MET A 29 -10.73 1.13 1.34
C MET A 29 -10.58 0.90 2.84
N ALA A 30 -9.44 1.28 3.43
CA ALA A 30 -9.24 1.24 4.88
C ALA A 30 -10.24 2.13 5.62
N ALA A 31 -10.46 3.36 5.14
CA ALA A 31 -11.44 4.29 5.68
C ALA A 31 -12.89 3.76 5.63
N LEU A 32 -13.21 2.91 4.64
CA LEU A 32 -14.49 2.20 4.53
C LEU A 32 -14.57 0.95 5.43
N GLY A 33 -13.65 0.77 6.36
CA GLY A 33 -13.61 -0.35 7.32
C GLY A 33 -13.13 -1.67 6.73
N GLN A 34 -12.47 -1.64 5.58
CA GLN A 34 -11.84 -2.83 5.01
C GLN A 34 -10.43 -3.01 5.60
N SER A 35 -10.00 -4.26 5.80
CA SER A 35 -8.61 -4.55 6.18
C SER A 35 -7.80 -4.74 4.90
N VAL A 36 -6.84 -3.85 4.66
CA VAL A 36 -6.04 -3.80 3.44
C VAL A 36 -4.58 -4.03 3.77
N SER A 37 -3.94 -4.95 3.03
CA SER A 37 -2.51 -5.17 3.05
C SER A 37 -1.94 -4.98 1.65
N VAL A 38 -1.07 -4.00 1.46
CA VAL A 38 -0.35 -3.76 0.21
C VAL A 38 0.95 -4.56 0.22
N PHE A 39 1.26 -5.23 -0.88
CA PHE A 39 2.53 -5.93 -1.06
C PHE A 39 3.27 -5.29 -2.22
N THR A 40 4.45 -4.74 -1.94
CA THR A 40 5.26 -4.04 -2.92
C THR A 40 6.75 -4.37 -2.82
N PRO A 41 7.54 -4.28 -3.91
CA PRO A 41 8.98 -4.48 -3.86
C PRO A 41 9.71 -3.41 -3.04
N GLY A 42 10.29 -3.82 -1.90
CA GLY A 42 11.27 -3.02 -1.16
C GLY A 42 12.62 -2.90 -1.88
N ASP A 43 13.55 -2.15 -1.30
CA ASP A 43 14.95 -2.00 -1.76
C ASP A 43 15.97 -2.65 -0.79
N GLY A 44 15.48 -3.34 0.23
CA GLY A 44 16.29 -3.95 1.29
C GLY A 44 16.68 -3.00 2.43
N GLN A 45 16.45 -1.70 2.29
CA GLN A 45 16.60 -0.70 3.36
C GLN A 45 15.25 -0.31 3.97
N LEU A 46 14.17 -0.42 3.21
CA LEU A 46 12.81 -0.19 3.69
C LEU A 46 12.36 -1.23 4.73
N PRO A 47 11.44 -0.85 5.64
CA PRO A 47 10.80 -1.78 6.55
C PRO A 47 10.22 -2.99 5.82
N ARG A 48 10.28 -4.17 6.45
CA ARG A 48 9.63 -5.37 5.92
C ARG A 48 8.11 -5.38 6.12
N GLN A 49 7.64 -4.55 7.05
CA GLN A 49 6.24 -4.34 7.36
C GLN A 49 6.09 -2.98 8.05
N GLU A 50 5.11 -2.19 7.64
CA GLU A 50 4.68 -0.98 8.33
C GLU A 50 3.16 -0.77 8.23
N GLN A 51 2.64 0.18 9.01
CA GLN A 51 1.24 0.56 8.94
C GLN A 51 1.13 2.06 8.62
N MET A 52 0.47 2.37 7.50
CA MET A 52 0.33 3.71 6.95
C MET A 52 -1.15 4.02 6.76
N ASP A 53 -1.69 5.01 7.48
CA ASP A 53 -3.10 5.45 7.35
C ASP A 53 -4.13 4.31 7.40
N GLY A 54 -3.90 3.30 8.24
CA GLY A 54 -4.78 2.13 8.39
C GLY A 54 -4.59 1.04 7.34
N VAL A 55 -3.55 1.16 6.50
CA VAL A 55 -3.12 0.16 5.51
C VAL A 55 -1.86 -0.51 6.00
N ASP A 56 -1.82 -1.85 5.99
CA ASP A 56 -0.58 -2.60 6.23
C ASP A 56 0.21 -2.69 4.93
N VAL A 57 1.53 -2.51 4.96
CA VAL A 57 2.42 -2.52 3.78
C VAL A 57 3.65 -3.35 4.06
#